data_AF-A0AAU5EU09-F1
#
_entry.id   AF-A0AAU5EU09-F1
#
_cell.length_a   1.000
_cell.length_b   1.000
_cell.length_c   1.000
_cell.angle_alpha   90.00
_cell.angle_beta   90.00
_cell.angle_gamma   90.00
#
_symmetry.space_group_name_H-M   'P 1'
#
loop_
_entity.id
_entity.type
_entity.pdbx_description
1 polymer ?
#
loop_
_entity_poly.entity_id
_entity_poly.type
_entity_poly.pdbx_seq_one_letter_code
_entity_poly.pdbx_strand_id
1 'polypeptide(L)' 'MDALLAALEAQGFKSRQTGSGMWMFSRGGTMITAYRTPETFGEWLDLINLLSGAGLVLPAKD' A
#
# COMPACT_ATOMS: atom_id res chain seq x y z
N MET A 1 -0.13 2.28 -9.28
CA MET A 1 0.77 1.58 -8.32
C MET A 1 1.94 2.46 -7.92
N ASP A 2 2.74 2.97 -8.86
CA ASP A 2 3.99 3.70 -8.55
C ASP A 2 3.80 4.88 -7.59
N ALA A 3 2.76 5.68 -7.79
CA ALA A 3 2.44 6.80 -6.89
C ALA A 3 2.17 6.35 -5.44
N LEU A 4 1.51 5.19 -5.26
CA LEU A 4 1.28 4.62 -3.94
C LEU A 4 2.60 4.16 -3.32
N LEU A 5 3.46 3.50 -4.11
CA LEU A 5 4.78 3.05 -3.64
C LEU A 5 5.66 4.22 -3.20
N ALA A 6 5.68 5.31 -3.98
CA ALA A 6 6.40 6.52 -3.64
C ALA A 6 5.87 7.17 -2.36
N ALA A 7 4.55 7.25 -2.19
CA ALA A 7 3.93 7.79 -0.98
C ALA A 7 4.24 6.93 0.26
N LEU A 8 4.24 5.60 0.10
CA LEU A 8 4.61 4.64 1.14
C LEU A 8 6.07 4.81 1.56
N GLU A 9 6.98 4.87 0.59
CA GLU A 9 8.42 5.07 0.84
C GLU A 9 8.69 6.39 1.57
N ALA A 10 8.08 7.49 1.12
CA ALA A 10 8.19 8.80 1.77
C ALA A 10 7.73 8.80 3.24
N GLN A 11 6.86 7.85 3.61
CA GLN A 11 6.31 7.71 4.96
C GLN A 11 6.97 6.57 5.76
N GLY A 12 8.04 5.97 5.24
CA GLY A 12 8.83 4.94 5.92
C GLY A 12 8.23 3.53 5.86
N PHE A 13 7.31 3.27 4.93
CA PHE A 13 6.90 1.91 4.60
C PHE A 13 7.94 1.25 3.71
N LYS A 14 8.13 -0.06 3.90
CA LYS A 14 8.85 -0.94 2.97
C LYS A 14 7.84 -1.68 2.12
N SER A 15 7.98 -1.56 0.81
CA SER A 15 7.13 -2.22 -0.19
C SER A 15 7.96 -3.21 -1.00
N ARG A 16 7.45 -4.43 -1.20
CA ARG A 16 8.07 -5.41 -2.12
C ARG A 16 7.00 -6.21 -2.84
N GLN A 17 7.28 -6.54 -4.10
CA GLN A 17 6.51 -7.52 -4.86
C GLN A 17 7.28 -8.84 -4.90
N THR A 18 6.55 -9.95 -4.75
CA THR A 18 7.08 -11.30 -4.94
C THR A 18 6.98 -11.71 -6.40
N GLY A 19 7.71 -12.76 -6.80
CA GLY A 19 7.64 -13.30 -8.17
C GLY A 19 6.25 -13.81 -8.58
N SER A 20 5.35 -14.10 -7.62
CA SER A 20 3.96 -14.48 -7.90
C SER A 20 3.02 -13.28 -8.04
N GLY A 21 3.53 -12.05 -7.93
CA GLY A 21 2.72 -10.82 -8.04
C GLY A 21 2.13 -10.31 -6.72
N MET A 22 2.29 -11.05 -5.62
CA MET A 22 1.84 -10.61 -4.29
C MET A 22 2.70 -9.45 -3.78
N TRP A 23 2.04 -8.41 -3.27
CA TRP A 23 2.63 -7.25 -2.62
C TRP A 23 2.67 -7.43 -1.10
N MET A 24 3.77 -6.98 -0.51
CA MET A 24 3.97 -6.92 0.94
C MET A 24 4.38 -5.49 1.31
N PHE A 25 3.65 -4.91 2.25
CA PHE A 25 3.87 -3.58 2.79
C PHE A 25 4.15 -3.70 4.28
N SER A 26 5.16 -3.01 4.80
CA SER A 26 5.48 -3.08 6.22
C SER A 26 5.98 -1.78 6.79
N ARG A 27 5.60 -1.48 8.04
CA ARG A 27 6.06 -0.31 8.80
C ARG A 27 5.88 -0.59 10.30
N GLY A 28 6.94 -0.36 11.09
CA GLY A 28 6.86 -0.40 12.56
C GLY A 28 6.24 -1.68 13.14
N GLY A 29 6.53 -2.85 12.57
CA GLY A 29 5.99 -4.13 13.03
C GLY A 29 4.61 -4.50 12.44
N THR A 30 3.92 -3.57 11.77
CA THR A 30 2.71 -3.87 11.00
C THR A 30 3.08 -4.36 9.61
N MET A 31 2.41 -5.42 9.14
CA MET A 31 2.60 -5.99 7.82
C MET A 31 1.24 -6.21 7.14
N ILE A 32 1.13 -5.75 5.90
CA ILE A 32 -0.06 -5.88 5.05
C ILE A 32 0.35 -6.61 3.78
N THR A 33 -0.46 -7.57 3.35
CA THR A 33 -0.25 -8.31 2.11
C THR A 33 -1.44 -8.15 1.17
N ALA A 34 -1.15 -7.93 -0.10
CA ALA A 34 -2.14 -7.93 -1.18
C ALA A 34 -1.73 -8.99 -2.21
N TYR A 35 -2.60 -9.98 -2.47
CA TYR A 35 -2.27 -11.16 -3.28
C TYR A 35 -1.87 -10.85 -4.72
N ARG A 36 -2.35 -9.72 -5.26
CA ARG A 36 -2.01 -9.20 -6.58
C ARG A 36 -2.06 -7.67 -6.57
N THR A 37 -1.58 -7.06 -7.65
CA THR A 37 -1.87 -5.65 -7.94
C THR A 37 -3.40 -5.49 -8.09
N PRO A 38 -4.03 -4.53 -7.40
CA PRO A 38 -5.45 -4.25 -7.57
C PRO A 38 -5.79 -3.88 -9.02
N GLU A 39 -6.87 -4.43 -9.54
CA GLU A 39 -7.35 -4.23 -10.92
C GLU A 39 -8.62 -3.38 -10.94
N THR A 40 -9.43 -3.44 -9.87
CA THR A 40 -10.67 -2.67 -9.78
C THR A 40 -10.56 -1.50 -8.82
N PHE A 41 -11.38 -0.47 -9.02
CA PHE A 41 -11.45 0.67 -8.11
C PHE A 41 -11.75 0.26 -6.65
N GLY A 42 -12.63 -0.72 -6.45
CA GLY A 42 -12.94 -1.25 -5.13
C GLY A 42 -11.72 -1.87 -4.45
N GLU A 43 -10.98 -2.72 -5.17
CA GLU A 43 -9.75 -3.33 -4.65
C GLU A 43 -8.66 -2.28 -4.34
N TRP A 44 -8.57 -1.21 -5.13
CA TRP A 44 -7.67 -0.08 -4.84
C TRP A 44 -8.06 0.62 -3.54
N LEU A 45 -9.36 0.90 -3.36
CA LEU A 45 -9.90 1.51 -2.14
C LEU A 45 -9.64 0.66 -0.91
N ASP A 46 -9.88 -0.66 -1.00
CA ASP A 46 -9.64 -1.60 0.09
C ASP A 46 -8.17 -1.62 0.49
N LEU A 47 -7.25 -1.68 -0.48
CA LEU A 47 -5.81 -1.62 -0.22
C LEU A 47 -5.42 -0.30 0.46
N ILE A 48 -5.92 0.83 -0.05
CA ILE A 48 -5.64 2.16 0.53
C ILE A 48 -6.16 2.25 1.96
N ASN A 49 -7.38 1.79 2.22
CA ASN A 49 -7.98 1.80 3.55
C ASN A 49 -7.17 0.95 4.54
N LEU A 50 -6.72 -0.23 4.12
CA LEU A 50 -5.83 -1.09 4.92
C LEU A 50 -4.51 -0.37 5.26
N LEU A 51 -3.88 0.25 4.26
CA LEU A 51 -2.63 0.99 4.46
C LEU A 51 -2.83 2.23 5.35
N SER A 52 -3.95 2.93 5.22
CA SER A 52 -4.31 4.05 6.09
C SER A 52 -4.54 3.60 7.54
N GLY A 53 -5.14 2.43 7.75
CA GLY A 53 -5.21 1.79 9.07
C GLY A 53 -3.82 1.48 9.67
N ALA A 54 -2.82 1.25 8.83
CA ALA A 54 -1.41 1.12 9.23
C ALA A 54 -0.65 2.47 9.25
N GLY A 55 -1.34 3.60 9.15
CA GLY A 55 -0.77 4.94 9.29
C GLY A 55 -0.27 5.57 7.99
N LEU A 56 -0.70 5.09 6.81
CA LEU A 56 -0.54 5.83 5.56
C LEU A 56 -1.43 7.08 5.57
N VAL A 57 -0.82 8.25 5.47
CA VAL A 57 -1.51 9.52 5.32
C VAL A 57 -1.48 9.92 3.85
N LEU A 58 -2.65 9.98 3.22
CA LEU A 58 -2.77 10.54 1.87
C LEU A 58 -2.91 12.06 1.96
N PRO A 59 -2.33 12.82 1.02
CA PRO A 59 -2.55 14.27 0.97
C PRO A 59 -4.05 14.52 0.80
N ALA A 60 -4.59 15.42 1.63
CA ALA A 60 -5.94 15.94 1.42
C ALA A 60 -5.98 16.61 0.05
N LYS A 61 -7.09 16.40 -0.67
CA LYS A 61 -7.37 17.15 -1.89
C LYS A 61 -7.75 18.57 -1.45
N ASP A 62 -6.82 19.51 -1.54
CA ASP A 62 -7.14 20.95 -1.57
C ASP A 62 -7.85 21.30 -2.89
#